data_AF-A0A239CMB7-F1
#
_entry.id   AF-A0A239CMB7-F1
#
_cell.length_a   1.000
_cell.length_b   1.000
_cell.length_c   1.000
_cell.angle_alpha   90.00
_cell.angle_beta   90.00
_cell.angle_gamma   90.00
#
_symmetry.space_group_name_H-M   'P 1'
#
loop_
_entity.id
_entity.type
_entity.pdbx_description
1 polymer ?
#
loop_
_entity_poly.entity_id
_entity_poly.type
_entity_poly.pdbx_seq_one_letter_code
_entity_poly.pdbx_strand_id
1 'polypeptide(L)'
;MEEKKKISKAAAAQLQEHFDQLIPRNLFLVKQDTYLDRVYRIAGSTAVKNNITIAFKIIEDNGYVCEYFLDADGYTEHRRYFLASDEVELLENYEALYDDEELSYEEHMRIVKHNKAIRDLLIQKGFVKGKKKKK
;
A
#
# COMPACT_ATOMS: atom_id res chain seq x y z
N MET A 1 -20.42 7.83 -17.32
CA MET A 1 -19.77 7.48 -16.04
C MET A 1 -19.54 5.99 -16.11
N GLU A 2 -18.30 5.52 -16.07
CA GLU A 2 -18.00 4.09 -16.01
C GLU A 2 -18.64 3.51 -14.75
N GLU A 3 -19.43 2.44 -14.91
CA GLU A 3 -20.08 1.77 -13.80
C GLU A 3 -19.01 1.15 -12.91
N LYS A 4 -18.96 1.56 -11.64
CA LYS A 4 -17.97 1.00 -10.70
C LYS A 4 -18.32 -0.47 -10.44
N LYS A 5 -17.51 -1.38 -10.98
CA LYS A 5 -17.65 -2.81 -10.78
C LYS A 5 -17.15 -3.21 -9.38
N LYS A 6 -17.91 -4.08 -8.72
CA LYS A 6 -17.56 -4.66 -7.43
C LYS A 6 -16.67 -5.89 -7.64
N ILE A 7 -15.79 -6.17 -6.68
CA ILE A 7 -15.01 -7.40 -6.69
C ILE A 7 -15.89 -8.61 -6.35
N SER A 8 -15.49 -9.79 -6.83
CA SER A 8 -16.16 -11.05 -6.50
C SER A 8 -15.86 -11.47 -5.05
N LYS A 9 -16.73 -12.31 -4.47
CA LYS A 9 -16.53 -12.86 -3.11
C LYS A 9 -15.24 -13.68 -3.00
N ALA A 10 -14.89 -14.44 -4.04
CA ALA A 10 -13.66 -15.22 -4.08
C ALA A 10 -12.42 -14.31 -4.07
N ALA A 11 -12.41 -13.26 -4.90
CA ALA A 11 -11.31 -12.29 -4.93
C ALA A 11 -11.17 -11.54 -3.60
N ALA A 12 -12.29 -11.17 -2.97
CA ALA A 12 -12.26 -10.54 -1.64
C ALA A 12 -11.65 -11.45 -0.57
N ALA A 13 -11.97 -12.76 -0.59
CA ALA A 13 -11.42 -13.73 0.34
C ALA A 13 -9.91 -13.98 0.11
N GLN A 14 -9.48 -14.07 -1.14
CA GLN A 14 -8.07 -14.23 -1.47
C GLN A 14 -7.24 -13.01 -1.05
N LEU A 15 -7.76 -11.80 -1.28
CA LEU A 15 -7.13 -10.57 -0.79
C LEU A 15 -7.05 -10.53 0.73
N GLN A 16 -8.09 -11.01 1.40
CA GLN A 16 -8.11 -11.10 2.85
C GLN A 16 -6.96 -11.99 3.35
N GLU A 17 -6.85 -13.20 2.80
CA GLU A 17 -5.79 -14.16 3.13
C GLU A 17 -4.39 -13.59 2.87
N HIS A 18 -4.19 -12.94 1.72
CA HIS A 18 -2.92 -12.27 1.39
C HIS A 18 -2.55 -11.21 2.44
N PHE A 19 -3.48 -10.35 2.83
CA PHE A 19 -3.19 -9.29 3.80
C PHE A 19 -2.98 -9.82 5.22
N ASP A 20 -3.64 -10.92 5.61
CA ASP A 20 -3.43 -11.56 6.92
C ASP A 20 -2.02 -12.16 7.05
N GLN A 21 -1.37 -12.53 5.94
CA GLN A 21 0.00 -13.07 5.94
C GLN A 21 1.09 -12.00 6.11
N LEU A 22 0.84 -10.74 5.73
CA LEU A 22 1.89 -9.71 5.69
C LEU A 22 2.45 -9.40 7.08
N ILE A 23 1.62 -9.38 8.12
CA ILE A 23 2.06 -9.16 9.50
C ILE A 23 1.17 -10.01 10.43
N PRO A 24 1.70 -11.05 11.10
CA PRO A 24 0.93 -12.04 11.89
C PRO A 24 0.05 -11.51 13.02
N ARG A 25 0.09 -10.19 13.29
CA ARG A 25 -0.63 -9.52 14.39
C ARG A 25 -1.82 -8.69 13.92
N ASN A 26 -2.09 -8.63 12.62
CA ASN A 26 -3.09 -7.73 12.06
C ASN A 26 -4.30 -8.50 11.55
N LEU A 27 -5.48 -8.13 12.05
CA LEU A 27 -6.75 -8.54 11.45
C LEU A 27 -7.09 -7.49 10.39
N PHE A 28 -6.85 -7.81 9.13
CA PHE A 28 -7.33 -6.99 8.04
C PHE A 28 -8.79 -7.36 7.72
N LEU A 29 -9.58 -6.48 7.10
CA LEU A 29 -10.93 -6.82 6.63
C LEU A 29 -11.21 -6.22 5.25
N VAL A 30 -11.13 -7.05 4.21
CA VAL A 30 -11.56 -6.71 2.84
C VAL A 30 -13.07 -6.94 2.71
N LYS A 31 -13.84 -5.86 2.52
CA LYS A 31 -15.28 -5.98 2.31
C LYS A 31 -15.62 -6.37 0.87
N GLN A 32 -16.68 -7.15 0.70
CA GLN A 32 -17.18 -7.58 -0.62
C GLN A 32 -17.75 -6.43 -1.47
N ASP A 33 -18.16 -5.31 -0.84
CA ASP A 33 -18.64 -4.11 -1.53
C ASP A 33 -17.52 -3.16 -1.98
N THR A 34 -16.28 -3.68 -2.00
CA THR A 34 -15.12 -3.00 -2.55
C THR A 34 -15.25 -2.87 -4.07
N TYR A 35 -15.09 -1.63 -4.54
CA TYR A 35 -15.02 -1.31 -5.96
C TYR A 35 -13.57 -1.33 -6.42
N LEU A 36 -13.35 -1.67 -7.69
CA LEU A 36 -12.02 -1.74 -8.28
C LEU A 36 -11.23 -0.43 -8.02
N ASP A 37 -11.75 0.71 -8.45
CA ASP A 37 -11.04 1.99 -8.32
C ASP A 37 -10.95 2.58 -6.89
N ARG A 38 -11.43 1.88 -5.85
CA ARG A 38 -11.59 2.47 -4.52
C ARG A 38 -10.34 2.26 -3.66
N VAL A 39 -9.69 3.37 -3.31
CA VAL A 39 -8.64 3.39 -2.29
C VAL A 39 -9.27 3.34 -0.90
N TYR A 40 -9.01 2.26 -0.16
CA TYR A 40 -9.42 2.15 1.24
C TYR A 40 -8.46 2.94 2.14
N ARG A 41 -9.02 3.84 2.95
CA ARG A 41 -8.37 4.49 4.10
C ARG A 41 -9.23 4.28 5.35
N ILE A 42 -9.68 3.05 5.59
CA ILE A 42 -10.64 2.76 6.67
C ILE A 42 -9.88 2.52 7.98
N ALA A 43 -10.35 3.11 9.08
CA ALA A 43 -9.92 2.73 10.41
C ALA A 43 -10.45 1.31 10.71
N GLY A 44 -9.54 0.34 10.86
CA GLY A 44 -9.81 -1.11 10.80
C GLY A 44 -9.08 -1.84 9.66
N SER A 45 -8.77 -1.14 8.56
CA SER A 45 -7.66 -1.48 7.64
C SER A 45 -6.32 -0.86 8.09
N THR A 46 -6.39 0.01 9.09
CA THR A 46 -5.39 0.05 10.16
C THR A 46 -5.74 -1.04 11.16
N ALA A 47 -4.84 -1.99 11.38
CA ALA A 47 -4.75 -2.53 12.73
C ALA A 47 -4.34 -1.33 13.60
N VAL A 48 -5.30 -0.66 14.24
CA VAL A 48 -5.00 0.32 15.32
C VAL A 48 -4.65 -0.46 16.59
N LYS A 49 -3.75 -1.42 16.42
CA LYS A 49 -2.92 -2.00 17.46
C LYS A 49 -1.51 -1.85 16.89
N ASN A 50 -0.80 -0.82 17.32
CA ASN A 50 0.65 -0.64 17.08
C ASN A 50 1.05 -0.17 15.66
N ASN A 51 0.55 0.99 15.19
CA ASN A 51 1.20 1.80 14.13
C ASN A 51 1.20 1.28 12.66
N ILE A 52 0.24 0.43 12.24
CA ILE A 52 0.23 -0.15 10.88
C ILE A 52 -0.93 0.35 10.01
N THR A 53 -0.63 0.78 8.78
CA THR A 53 -1.57 1.26 7.76
C THR A 53 -1.35 0.54 6.43
N ILE A 54 -2.42 -0.01 5.83
CA ILE A 54 -2.41 -0.50 4.45
C ILE A 54 -3.42 0.30 3.63
N ALA A 55 -2.95 0.92 2.55
CA ALA A 55 -3.79 1.54 1.54
C ALA A 55 -3.65 0.75 0.23
N PHE A 56 -4.77 0.34 -0.37
CA PHE A 56 -4.75 -0.52 -1.57
C PHE A 56 -5.75 -0.05 -2.61
N LYS A 57 -5.51 -0.43 -3.87
CA LYS A 57 -6.37 -0.21 -5.05
C LYS A 57 -6.43 -1.51 -5.85
N ILE A 58 -7.61 -1.83 -6.38
CA ILE A 58 -7.82 -3.03 -7.18
C ILE A 58 -8.05 -2.65 -8.64
N ILE A 59 -7.49 -3.39 -9.57
CA ILE A 59 -7.63 -3.14 -11.00
C ILE A 59 -8.06 -4.47 -11.63
N GLU A 60 -9.01 -4.41 -12.56
CA GLU A 60 -9.34 -5.57 -13.38
C GLU A 60 -8.47 -5.52 -14.65
N ASP A 61 -7.55 -6.47 -14.77
CA ASP A 61 -6.63 -6.63 -15.90
C ASP A 61 -6.29 -8.11 -16.04
N ASN A 62 -6.92 -8.79 -17.01
CA ASN A 62 -6.83 -10.25 -17.23
C ASN A 62 -6.96 -11.09 -15.94
N GLY A 63 -7.78 -10.61 -15.00
CA GLY A 63 -7.80 -11.02 -13.61
C GLY A 63 -7.91 -9.81 -12.70
N TYR A 64 -7.62 -9.97 -11.40
CA TYR A 64 -7.52 -8.85 -10.47
C TYR A 64 -6.07 -8.60 -10.09
N VAL A 65 -5.70 -7.33 -10.11
CA VAL A 65 -4.41 -6.83 -9.65
C VAL A 65 -4.66 -5.90 -8.47
N CYS A 66 -4.00 -6.14 -7.34
CA CYS A 66 -4.09 -5.30 -6.15
C CYS A 66 -2.76 -4.59 -5.93
N GLU A 67 -2.73 -3.27 -6.15
CA GLU A 67 -1.58 -2.44 -5.79
C GLU A 67 -1.82 -1.87 -4.40
N TYR A 68 -0.85 -2.03 -3.49
CA TYR A 68 -0.97 -1.58 -2.12
C TYR A 68 0.32 -0.99 -1.57
N PHE A 69 0.15 -0.06 -0.64
CA PHE A 69 1.19 0.54 0.16
C PHE A 69 0.94 0.24 1.64
N LEU A 70 1.91 -0.42 2.27
CA LEU A 70 1.97 -0.74 3.69
C LEU A 70 2.95 0.22 4.37
N ASP A 71 2.55 0.77 5.50
CA ASP A 71 3.36 1.61 6.39
C ASP A 71 3.18 1.08 7.81
N ALA A 72 4.27 0.63 8.42
CA ALA A 72 4.32 -0.07 9.70
C ALA A 72 5.53 0.41 10.50
N ASP A 73 5.38 1.55 11.18
CA ASP A 73 6.36 2.07 12.15
C ASP A 73 7.84 2.03 11.68
N GLY A 74 8.12 2.67 10.55
CA GLY A 74 9.46 2.72 9.95
C GLY A 74 9.73 1.63 8.91
N TYR A 75 8.87 0.61 8.82
CA TYR A 75 8.84 -0.32 7.70
C TYR A 75 7.80 0.12 6.68
N THR A 76 8.19 0.21 5.41
CA THR A 76 7.23 0.51 4.34
C THR A 76 7.39 -0.43 3.16
N GLU A 77 6.29 -0.80 2.53
CA GLU A 77 6.31 -1.60 1.32
C GLU A 77 5.28 -1.10 0.32
N HIS A 78 5.69 -1.06 -0.93
CA HIS A 78 4.80 -0.80 -2.05
C HIS A 78 4.84 -2.05 -2.91
N ARG A 79 3.70 -2.70 -3.11
CA ARG A 79 3.64 -3.99 -3.78
C ARG A 79 2.46 -4.04 -4.73
N ARG A 80 2.59 -4.89 -5.74
CA ARG A 80 1.52 -5.28 -6.65
C ARG A 80 1.31 -6.77 -6.55
N TYR A 81 0.10 -7.17 -6.18
CA TYR A 81 -0.33 -8.55 -6.04
C TYR A 81 -1.22 -8.96 -7.20
N PHE A 82 -0.87 -10.04 -7.87
CA PHE A 82 -1.59 -10.59 -9.02
C PHE A 82 -2.43 -11.79 -8.56
N LEU A 83 -3.75 -11.59 -8.41
CA LEU A 83 -4.62 -12.64 -7.85
C LEU A 83 -4.67 -13.90 -8.72
N ALA A 84 -4.49 -13.75 -10.04
CA ALA A 84 -4.57 -14.86 -10.97
C ALA A 84 -3.39 -15.84 -10.83
N SER A 85 -2.18 -15.35 -10.53
CA SER A 85 -0.96 -16.15 -10.39
C SER A 85 -0.50 -16.32 -8.96
N ASP A 86 -1.12 -15.61 -8.01
CA ASP A 86 -0.69 -15.53 -6.61
C ASP A 86 0.74 -14.95 -6.44
N GLU A 87 1.16 -14.12 -7.41
CA GLU A 87 2.50 -13.51 -7.43
C GLU A 87 2.50 -12.08 -6.87
N VAL A 88 3.63 -11.68 -6.31
CA VAL A 88 3.85 -10.34 -5.76
C VAL A 88 5.07 -9.69 -6.42
N GLU A 89 4.86 -8.50 -6.97
CA GLU A 89 5.91 -7.61 -7.46
C GLU A 89 6.17 -6.52 -6.40
N LEU A 90 7.44 -6.32 -6.04
CA LEU A 90 7.86 -5.21 -5.19
C LEU A 90 8.04 -3.95 -6.06
N LEU A 91 7.36 -2.88 -5.69
CA LEU A 91 7.45 -1.57 -6.31
C LEU A 91 8.32 -0.64 -5.46
N GLU A 92 8.67 0.53 -6.00
CA GLU A 92 9.46 1.52 -5.26
C GLU A 92 8.75 1.96 -3.97
N ASN A 93 9.44 1.83 -2.84
CA ASN A 93 8.99 2.14 -1.47
C ASN A 93 9.96 3.11 -0.78
N TYR A 94 9.63 3.53 0.44
CA TYR A 94 10.58 4.33 1.21
C TYR A 94 11.74 3.48 1.65
N GLU A 95 12.93 4.06 1.56
CA GLU A 95 14.13 3.49 2.15
C GLU A 95 14.23 3.94 3.61
N ALA A 96 14.44 2.97 4.49
CA ALA A 96 14.72 3.20 5.90
C ALA A 96 16.16 3.68 6.09
N LEU A 97 16.37 4.53 7.08
CA LEU A 97 17.71 4.84 7.59
C LEU A 97 18.05 3.72 8.60
N TYR A 98 19.08 2.93 8.31
CA TYR A 98 19.60 1.95 9.26
C TYR A 98 20.48 2.68 10.29
N ASP A 99 20.25 2.43 11.58
CA ASP A 99 20.89 3.15 12.69
C ASP A 99 22.37 2.79 12.90
N ASP A 100 22.90 1.75 12.24
CA ASP A 100 24.18 1.13 12.60
C ASP A 100 25.41 1.61 11.79
N GLU A 101 25.25 2.51 10.81
CA GLU A 101 26.40 3.07 10.07
C GLU A 101 26.35 4.60 10.06
N GLU A 102 27.50 5.25 10.33
CA GLU A 102 27.69 6.70 10.11
C GLU A 102 27.45 6.99 8.62
N LEU A 103 26.19 7.23 8.27
CA LEU A 103 25.77 7.44 6.91
C LEU A 103 26.42 8.72 6.38
N SER A 104 27.13 8.61 5.25
CA SER A 104 27.73 9.79 4.63
C SER A 104 26.65 10.82 4.30
N TYR A 105 27.04 12.10 4.25
CA TYR A 105 26.11 13.15 3.81
C TYR A 105 25.53 12.88 2.41
N GLU A 106 26.34 12.30 1.51
CA GLU A 106 25.92 11.98 0.15
C GLU A 106 24.81 10.91 0.15
N GLU A 107 24.98 9.84 0.92
CA GLU A 107 23.95 8.80 1.05
C GLU A 107 22.71 9.29 1.77
N HIS A 108 22.87 10.14 2.79
CA HIS A 108 21.73 10.79 3.44
C HIS A 108 20.91 11.58 2.43
N MET A 109 21.58 12.38 1.59
CA MET A 109 20.92 13.18 0.57
C MET A 109 20.32 12.34 -0.56
N ARG A 110 20.91 11.20 -0.92
CA ARG A 110 20.31 10.25 -1.86
C ARG A 110 18.99 9.70 -1.30
N ILE A 111 18.98 9.22 -0.06
CA ILE A 111 17.79 8.69 0.61
C ILE A 111 16.70 9.76 0.70
N VAL A 112 17.05 10.98 1.11
CA VAL A 112 16.08 12.11 1.19
C VAL A 112 15.45 12.40 -0.18
N LYS A 113 16.25 12.39 -1.26
CA LYS A 113 15.75 12.62 -2.63
C LYS A 113 14.86 11.46 -3.09
N HIS A 114 15.29 10.22 -2.86
CA HIS A 114 14.52 9.01 -3.17
C HIS A 114 13.17 9.02 -2.45
N ASN A 115 13.18 9.14 -1.13
CA ASN A 115 11.97 9.16 -0.31
C ASN A 115 11.02 10.29 -0.70
N LYS A 116 11.54 11.44 -1.14
CA LYS A 116 10.69 12.51 -1.71
C LYS A 116 10.02 12.09 -3.02
N ALA A 117 10.75 11.49 -3.95
CA ALA A 117 10.20 11.01 -5.22
C ALA A 117 9.11 9.95 -5.00
N ILE A 118 9.36 9.00 -4.10
CA ILE A 118 8.38 7.96 -3.75
C ILE A 118 7.14 8.56 -3.10
N ARG A 119 7.32 9.54 -2.20
CA ARG A 119 6.18 10.26 -1.62
C ARG A 119 5.31 10.93 -2.68
N ASP A 120 5.92 11.60 -3.65
CA ASP A 120 5.21 12.29 -4.72
C ASP A 120 4.45 11.29 -5.61
N LEU A 121 5.07 10.14 -5.93
CA LEU A 121 4.44 9.03 -6.64
C LEU A 121 3.21 8.49 -5.88
N LEU A 122 3.35 8.21 -4.58
CA LEU A 122 2.26 7.70 -3.75
C LEU A 122 1.12 8.72 -3.57
N ILE A 123 1.42 10.02 -3.59
CA ILE A 123 0.39 11.08 -3.62
C ILE A 123 -0.36 11.06 -4.95
N GLN A 124 0.36 10.98 -6.07
CA GLN A 124 -0.25 10.91 -7.41
C GLN A 124 -1.15 9.69 -7.57
N LYS A 125 -0.73 8.53 -7.03
CA LYS A 125 -1.50 7.29 -7.02
C LYS A 125 -2.65 7.28 -6.00
N GLY A 126 -2.70 8.25 -5.09
CA GLY A 126 -3.78 8.41 -4.11
C GLY A 126 -3.59 7.63 -2.80
N PHE A 127 -2.46 6.94 -2.61
CA PHE A 127 -2.15 6.23 -1.36
C PHE A 127 -1.91 7.22 -0.21
N VAL A 128 -1.13 8.26 -0.43
CA VAL A 128 -0.77 9.26 0.59
C VAL A 128 -1.52 10.58 0.35
N LYS A 129 -1.88 11.30 1.42
CA LYS A 129 -2.43 12.67 1.29
C LYS A 129 -1.30 13.65 1.01
N GLY A 130 -1.42 14.42 -0.06
CA GLY A 130 -0.55 15.58 -0.29
C GLY A 130 -0.76 16.65 0.80
N LYS A 131 0.27 17.44 1.10
CA LYS A 131 0.08 18.67 1.90
C LYS A 131 -0.85 19.59 1.09
N LYS A 132 -2.05 19.87 1.61
CA LYS A 132 -2.88 20.96 1.07
C LYS A 132 -2.04 22.23 1.17
N LYS A 133 -1.72 22.88 0.05
CA LYS A 133 -1.28 24.27 0.08
C LYS A 133 -2.42 25.03 0.78
N LYS A 134 -2.16 25.56 1.98
CA LYS A 134 -3.06 26.55 2.58
C LYS A 134 -3.13 27.68 1.55
N LYS A 135 -4.31 27.83 0.93
CA LYS A 135 -4.62 29.04 0.17
C LYS A 135 -4.75 30.20 1.14
#